data_AF-A0A1E1XUZ1-F1
#
_entry.id   AF-A0A1E1XUZ1-F1
#
_cell.length_a   1.000
_cell.length_b   1.000
_cell.length_c   1.000
_cell.angle_alpha   90.00
_cell.angle_beta   90.00
_cell.angle_gamma   90.00
#
_symmetry.space_group_name_H-M   'P 1'
#
loop_
_entity.id
_entity.type
_entity.pdbx_description
1 polymer ?
#
loop_
_entity_poly.entity_id
_entity_poly.type
_entity_poly.pdbx_seq_one_letter_code
_entity_poly.pdbx_strand_id
1 'polypeptide(L)'
;EMEAEVNAVLEPYPPEEVLAKGFNLDIRRADLSTLSERQWLNDTIINFYMSMLMERSLKDGYPRIYVFNTFFFTKLCQSGHAGLKRWTRRIDLFSYDMVLIPIHMEMHWFLAVIDFRQPCIAIYDSLGAAKVDSSCIDLLKSYLEEESLHKRSRGIDWDCWKLVVVEDLPLQDNFNDCGMF
;
A
#
# COMPACT_ATOMS: atom_id res chain seq x y z
N GLU A 1 15.43 26.29 7.00
CA GLU A 1 14.88 25.79 8.27
C GLU A 1 14.48 24.32 8.14
N MET A 2 13.50 23.99 7.29
CA MET A 2 13.09 22.59 7.04
C MET A 2 14.21 21.64 6.56
N GLU A 3 15.08 22.07 5.63
CA GLU A 3 16.20 21.24 5.18
C GLU A 3 17.20 20.91 6.30
N ALA A 4 17.39 21.83 7.25
CA ALA A 4 18.30 21.60 8.37
C ALA A 4 17.73 20.56 9.34
N GLU A 5 16.41 20.55 9.56
CA GLU A 5 15.72 19.53 10.35
C GLU A 5 15.83 18.15 9.70
N VAL A 6 15.62 18.07 8.38
CA VAL A 6 15.79 16.83 7.61
C VAL A 6 17.23 16.33 7.74
N ASN A 7 18.22 17.19 7.51
CA ASN A 7 19.63 16.80 7.60
C ASN A 7 20.02 16.32 9.00
N ALA A 8 19.53 16.98 10.07
CA ALA A 8 19.80 16.58 11.44
C ALA A 8 19.24 15.18 11.80
N VAL A 9 18.15 14.78 11.15
CA VAL A 9 17.56 13.44 11.32
C VAL A 9 18.39 12.37 10.61
N LEU A 10 19.12 12.73 9.54
CA LEU A 10 19.97 11.80 8.78
C LEU A 10 21.40 11.70 9.32
N GLU A 11 21.78 12.52 10.31
CA GLU A 11 23.08 12.43 10.98
C GLU A 11 23.23 11.14 11.82
N PRO A 12 24.47 10.63 12.00
CA PRO A 12 24.74 9.37 12.72
C PRO A 12 24.55 9.53 14.24
N TYR A 13 23.31 9.30 14.66
CA TYR A 13 22.85 9.20 16.06
C TYR A 13 22.34 7.78 16.35
N PRO A 14 21.97 7.43 17.60
CA PRO A 14 21.53 6.08 17.94
C PRO A 14 20.35 5.62 17.05
N PRO A 15 20.45 4.46 16.38
CA PRO A 15 19.44 4.00 15.42
C PRO A 15 18.06 3.76 16.06
N GLU A 16 18.04 3.48 17.37
CA GLU A 16 16.84 3.16 18.15
C GLU A 16 16.07 4.39 18.65
N GLU A 17 16.59 5.59 18.44
CA GLU A 17 15.94 6.82 18.84
C GLU A 17 14.60 6.97 18.09
N VAL A 18 13.51 7.14 18.84
CA VAL A 18 12.18 7.37 18.26
C VAL A 18 12.03 8.86 17.96
N LEU A 19 11.86 9.18 16.68
CA LEU A 19 11.80 10.56 16.17
C LEU A 19 10.36 11.01 15.85
N ALA A 20 9.46 10.07 15.55
CA ALA A 20 8.04 10.35 15.41
C ALA A 20 7.18 9.19 15.93
N LYS A 21 5.96 9.50 16.37
CA LYS A 21 4.96 8.52 16.82
C LYS A 21 3.61 8.86 16.23
N GLY A 22 2.91 7.87 15.69
CA GLY A 22 1.61 8.04 15.06
C GLY A 22 1.04 6.73 14.58
N PHE A 23 -0.29 6.61 14.50
CA PHE A 23 -0.95 5.43 13.93
C PHE A 23 -0.58 4.09 14.59
N ASN A 24 -0.21 4.11 15.88
CA ASN A 24 0.34 2.96 16.62
C ASN A 24 1.65 2.41 16.03
N LEU A 25 2.44 3.29 15.42
CA LEU A 25 3.79 3.05 14.92
C LEU A 25 4.76 4.04 15.57
N ASP A 26 5.95 3.55 15.89
CA ASP A 26 7.09 4.36 16.32
C ASP A 26 8.07 4.41 15.15
N ILE A 27 8.37 5.62 14.67
CA ILE A 27 9.37 5.85 13.61
C ILE A 27 10.71 6.09 14.28
N ARG A 28 11.64 5.16 14.10
CA ARG A 28 13.00 5.27 14.61
C ARG A 28 13.89 5.97 13.60
N ARG A 29 15.04 6.44 14.08
CA ARG A 29 16.09 6.99 13.22
C ARG A 29 16.54 6.00 12.16
N ALA A 30 16.68 4.72 12.51
CA ALA A 30 16.97 3.67 11.53
C ALA A 30 15.93 3.61 10.40
N ASP A 31 14.64 3.79 10.71
CA ASP A 31 13.58 3.81 9.70
C ASP A 31 13.73 5.04 8.79
N LEU A 32 13.89 6.24 9.37
CA LEU A 32 14.06 7.48 8.59
C LEU A 32 15.34 7.47 7.76
N SER A 33 16.38 6.77 8.22
CA SER A 33 17.62 6.63 7.44
C SER A 33 17.38 5.92 6.10
N THR A 34 16.32 5.11 5.97
CA THR A 34 15.94 4.49 4.69
C THR A 34 15.42 5.46 3.63
N LEU A 35 15.06 6.70 4.03
CA LEU A 35 14.73 7.79 3.11
C LEU A 35 15.98 8.51 2.55
N SER A 36 17.18 8.15 3.03
CA SER A 36 18.43 8.69 2.50
C SER A 36 18.65 8.24 1.06
N GLU A 37 19.47 8.99 0.34
CA GLU A 37 19.82 8.65 -1.04
C GLU A 37 20.28 7.19 -1.16
N ARG A 38 19.76 6.53 -2.19
CA ARG A 38 20.10 5.18 -2.61
C ARG A 38 19.76 4.06 -1.61
N GLN A 39 18.92 4.32 -0.63
CA GLN A 39 18.41 3.31 0.30
C GLN A 39 17.06 2.76 -0.16
N TRP A 40 16.73 1.54 0.28
CA TRP A 40 15.39 0.97 0.12
C TRP A 40 14.52 1.33 1.30
N LEU A 41 13.35 1.91 1.03
CA LEU A 41 12.35 2.13 2.08
C LEU A 41 11.99 0.81 2.75
N ASN A 42 11.93 0.83 4.08
CA ASN A 42 11.41 -0.29 4.83
C ASN A 42 9.87 -0.22 4.96
N ASP A 43 9.30 -1.31 5.46
CA ASP A 43 7.86 -1.42 5.69
C ASP A 43 7.34 -0.39 6.69
N THR A 44 8.14 0.02 7.67
CA THR A 44 7.72 0.98 8.71
C THR A 44 7.47 2.36 8.10
N ILE A 45 8.36 2.85 7.23
CA ILE A 45 8.18 4.12 6.51
C ILE A 45 6.96 4.07 5.59
N ILE A 46 6.81 3.01 4.79
CA ILE A 46 5.67 2.87 3.87
C ILE A 46 4.35 2.81 4.66
N ASN A 47 4.25 1.98 5.71
CA ASN A 47 3.05 1.88 6.53
C ASN A 47 2.70 3.21 7.21
N PHE A 48 3.70 3.96 7.66
CA PHE A 48 3.48 5.27 8.28
C PHE A 48 2.95 6.29 7.26
N TYR A 49 3.58 6.37 6.07
CA TYR A 49 3.12 7.27 5.01
C TYR A 49 1.71 6.92 4.54
N MET A 50 1.42 5.64 4.33
CA MET A 50 0.09 5.15 3.99
C MET A 50 -0.96 5.49 5.05
N SER A 51 -0.58 5.47 6.34
CA SER A 51 -1.46 5.90 7.42
C SER A 51 -1.72 7.40 7.41
N MET A 52 -0.73 8.22 7.06
CA MET A 52 -0.93 9.66 6.84
C MET A 52 -1.88 9.94 5.68
N LEU A 53 -1.81 9.16 4.60
CA LEU A 53 -2.77 9.26 3.47
C LEU A 53 -4.19 8.92 3.93
N MET A 54 -4.34 7.87 4.74
CA MET A 54 -5.64 7.46 5.29
C MET A 54 -6.21 8.54 6.21
N GLU A 55 -5.41 9.16 7.07
CA GLU A 55 -5.83 10.30 7.90
C GLU A 55 -6.21 11.52 7.05
N ARG A 56 -5.40 11.84 6.03
CA ARG A 56 -5.70 12.93 5.09
C ARG A 56 -7.03 12.71 4.36
N SER A 57 -7.39 11.46 4.07
CA SER A 57 -8.64 11.11 3.40
C SER A 57 -9.91 11.43 4.20
N LEU A 58 -9.79 11.73 5.50
CA LEU A 58 -10.90 12.15 6.35
C LEU A 58 -11.27 13.63 6.15
N LYS A 59 -10.45 14.41 5.46
CA LYS A 59 -10.71 15.82 5.16
C LYS A 59 -11.67 15.94 3.98
N ASP A 60 -12.50 16.98 4.00
CA ASP A 60 -13.45 17.28 2.92
C ASP A 60 -12.74 17.43 1.58
N GLY A 61 -13.34 16.89 0.52
CA GLY A 61 -12.82 16.94 -0.85
C GLY A 61 -11.89 15.80 -1.24
N TYR A 62 -11.49 14.94 -0.30
CA TYR A 62 -10.74 13.72 -0.61
C TYR A 62 -11.65 12.49 -0.65
N PRO A 63 -11.36 11.49 -1.51
CA PRO A 63 -12.01 10.20 -1.44
C PRO A 63 -11.58 9.47 -0.16
N ARG A 64 -12.54 8.83 0.51
CA ARG A 64 -12.27 8.00 1.67
C ARG A 64 -11.49 6.76 1.26
N ILE A 65 -10.29 6.59 1.80
CA ILE A 65 -9.47 5.43 1.50
C ILE A 65 -9.32 4.52 2.71
N TYR A 66 -9.17 3.24 2.44
CA TYR A 66 -8.63 2.29 3.39
C TYR A 66 -7.27 1.80 2.87
N VAL A 67 -6.29 1.67 3.75
CA VAL A 67 -4.98 1.14 3.36
C VAL A 67 -4.67 -0.10 4.18
N PHE A 68 -4.35 -1.18 3.48
CA PHE A 68 -3.78 -2.36 4.13
C PHE A 68 -2.31 -2.13 4.47
N ASN A 69 -1.82 -2.76 5.53
CA ASN A 69 -0.39 -2.75 5.80
C ASN A 69 0.38 -3.57 4.76
N THR A 70 1.68 -3.34 4.66
CA THR A 70 2.60 -3.97 3.70
C THR A 70 2.66 -5.51 3.79
N PHE A 71 2.16 -6.13 4.86
CA PHE A 71 2.15 -7.58 5.02
C PHE A 71 0.87 -8.25 4.50
N PHE A 72 -0.15 -7.47 4.13
CA PHE A 72 -1.44 -7.98 3.68
C PHE A 72 -1.29 -8.90 2.46
N PHE A 73 -0.62 -8.43 1.41
CA PHE A 73 -0.53 -9.18 0.16
C PHE A 73 0.26 -10.47 0.34
N THR A 74 1.39 -10.40 1.07
CA THR A 74 2.17 -11.59 1.45
C THR A 74 1.30 -12.61 2.19
N LYS A 75 0.45 -12.15 3.12
CA LYS A 75 -0.46 -13.03 3.87
C LYS A 75 -1.56 -13.61 2.98
N LEU A 76 -2.05 -12.83 2.01
CA LEU A 76 -3.01 -13.27 1.01
C LEU A 76 -2.44 -14.41 0.16
N CYS A 77 -1.22 -14.25 -0.36
CA CYS A 77 -0.53 -15.29 -1.13
C CYS A 77 -0.35 -16.60 -0.33
N GLN A 78 -0.04 -16.49 0.96
CA GLN A 78 0.25 -17.66 1.81
C GLN A 78 -1.00 -18.41 2.28
N SER A 79 -2.12 -17.71 2.53
CA SER A 79 -3.23 -18.26 3.30
C SER A 79 -4.61 -17.92 2.72
N GLY A 80 -4.66 -17.24 1.58
CA GLY A 80 -5.90 -16.77 0.96
C GLY A 80 -6.73 -15.88 1.88
N HIS A 81 -8.01 -15.72 1.53
CA HIS A 81 -8.99 -15.00 2.35
C HIS A 81 -9.09 -15.53 3.79
N ALA A 82 -9.02 -16.86 3.96
CA ALA A 82 -9.16 -17.52 5.26
C ALA A 82 -8.16 -16.99 6.30
N GLY A 83 -6.92 -16.72 5.90
CA GLY A 83 -5.89 -16.14 6.77
C GLY A 83 -6.11 -14.67 7.13
N LEU A 84 -6.98 -13.98 6.39
CA LEU A 84 -7.20 -12.53 6.47
C LEU A 84 -8.54 -12.14 7.08
N LYS A 85 -9.49 -13.07 7.27
CA LYS A 85 -10.83 -12.80 7.85
C LYS A 85 -10.83 -11.94 9.11
N ARG A 86 -9.80 -12.06 9.95
CA ARG A 86 -9.68 -11.29 11.21
C ARG A 86 -9.23 -9.85 10.99
N TRP A 87 -8.51 -9.57 9.91
CA TRP A 87 -7.93 -8.26 9.61
C TRP A 87 -9.04 -7.23 9.33
N THR A 88 -10.06 -7.64 8.59
CA THR A 88 -11.24 -6.80 8.29
C THR A 88 -12.42 -7.07 9.25
N ARG A 89 -12.19 -7.67 10.43
CA ARG A 89 -13.30 -8.06 11.34
C ARG A 89 -14.21 -6.87 11.69
N ARG A 90 -13.65 -5.68 11.85
CA ARG A 90 -14.36 -4.45 12.23
C ARG A 90 -14.43 -3.41 11.10
N ILE A 91 -14.17 -3.84 9.88
CA ILE A 91 -13.97 -2.96 8.73
C ILE A 91 -14.85 -3.48 7.60
N ASP A 92 -15.63 -2.59 7.00
CA ASP A 92 -16.32 -2.84 5.74
C ASP A 92 -15.57 -2.12 4.62
N LEU A 93 -14.77 -2.87 3.85
CA LEU A 93 -13.98 -2.33 2.74
C LEU A 93 -14.86 -1.62 1.71
N PHE A 94 -16.08 -2.13 1.49
CA PHE A 94 -17.00 -1.62 0.48
C PHE A 94 -17.68 -0.30 0.88
N SER A 95 -17.42 0.18 2.11
CA SER A 95 -17.86 1.50 2.59
C SER A 95 -16.88 2.63 2.27
N TYR A 96 -15.70 2.29 1.73
CA TYR A 96 -14.68 3.24 1.29
C TYR A 96 -14.79 3.48 -0.21
N ASP A 97 -14.22 4.58 -0.67
CA ASP A 97 -14.13 4.91 -2.10
C ASP A 97 -13.02 4.10 -2.77
N MET A 98 -11.89 3.95 -2.09
CA MET A 98 -10.73 3.20 -2.58
C MET A 98 -10.07 2.36 -1.49
N VAL A 99 -9.44 1.27 -1.90
CA VAL A 99 -8.54 0.47 -1.07
C VAL A 99 -7.15 0.47 -1.72
N LEU A 100 -6.14 0.88 -0.95
CA LEU A 100 -4.75 0.86 -1.36
C LEU A 100 -4.05 -0.33 -0.70
N ILE A 101 -3.23 -1.03 -1.48
CA ILE A 101 -2.51 -2.22 -1.05
C ILE A 101 -1.06 -2.07 -1.50
N PRO A 102 -0.15 -1.61 -0.62
CA PRO A 102 1.28 -1.67 -0.88
C PRO A 102 1.70 -3.14 -0.99
N ILE A 103 2.38 -3.49 -2.08
CA ILE A 103 2.84 -4.85 -2.33
C ILE A 103 4.36 -4.86 -2.33
N HIS A 104 4.92 -5.74 -1.50
CA HIS A 104 6.33 -6.08 -1.53
C HIS A 104 6.49 -7.48 -2.11
N MET A 105 7.16 -7.59 -3.26
CA MET A 105 7.54 -8.88 -3.82
C MET A 105 9.02 -8.88 -4.17
N GLU A 106 9.70 -9.93 -3.75
CA GLU A 106 11.16 -10.08 -3.87
C GLU A 106 11.91 -8.91 -3.21
N MET A 107 12.30 -7.91 -4.00
CA MET A 107 12.99 -6.70 -3.55
C MET A 107 12.42 -5.46 -4.25
N HIS A 108 11.11 -5.47 -4.52
CA HIS A 108 10.43 -4.42 -5.26
C HIS A 108 9.10 -4.03 -4.60
N TRP A 109 8.87 -2.73 -4.52
CA TRP A 109 7.63 -2.13 -4.06
C TRP A 109 6.79 -1.70 -5.26
N PHE A 110 5.50 -2.00 -5.20
CA PHE A 110 4.51 -1.48 -6.13
C PHE A 110 3.16 -1.36 -5.42
N LEU A 111 2.19 -0.71 -6.08
CA LEU A 111 0.90 -0.42 -5.45
C LEU A 111 -0.25 -1.02 -6.26
N ALA A 112 -1.12 -1.76 -5.57
CA ALA A 112 -2.44 -2.09 -6.09
C ALA A 112 -3.49 -1.14 -5.53
N VAL A 113 -4.40 -0.69 -6.38
CA VAL A 113 -5.53 0.17 -6.02
C VAL A 113 -6.83 -0.51 -6.48
N ILE A 114 -7.76 -0.65 -5.55
CA ILE A 114 -9.14 -1.04 -5.82
C ILE A 114 -9.98 0.24 -5.71
N ASP A 115 -10.55 0.72 -6.82
CA ASP A 115 -11.45 1.89 -6.82
C ASP A 115 -12.90 1.41 -6.97
N PHE A 116 -13.73 1.69 -5.98
CA PHE A 116 -15.15 1.31 -5.99
C PHE A 116 -16.03 2.36 -6.68
N ARG A 117 -15.56 3.61 -6.84
CA ARG A 117 -16.29 4.68 -7.53
C ARG A 117 -16.25 4.47 -9.03
N GLN A 118 -15.11 3.99 -9.52
CA GLN A 118 -14.89 3.54 -10.89
C GLN A 118 -14.39 2.10 -10.81
N PRO A 119 -15.31 1.10 -10.75
CA PRO A 119 -14.99 -0.30 -10.45
C PRO A 119 -13.76 -0.80 -11.21
N CYS A 120 -12.61 -0.81 -10.53
CA CYS A 120 -11.36 -1.24 -11.12
C CYS A 120 -10.38 -1.80 -10.09
N ILE A 121 -9.52 -2.69 -10.57
CA ILE A 121 -8.28 -3.08 -9.89
C ILE A 121 -7.15 -2.62 -10.81
N ALA A 122 -6.34 -1.70 -10.32
CA ALA A 122 -5.22 -1.11 -11.04
C ALA A 122 -3.91 -1.41 -10.32
N ILE A 123 -2.91 -1.90 -11.05
CA ILE A 123 -1.54 -2.07 -10.57
C ILE A 123 -0.67 -0.94 -11.10
N TYR A 124 0.01 -0.26 -10.19
CA TYR A 124 1.00 0.79 -10.46
C TYR A 124 2.38 0.23 -10.12
N ASP A 125 3.20 0.02 -11.15
CA ASP A 125 4.55 -0.50 -11.03
C ASP A 125 5.52 0.39 -11.81
N SER A 126 6.42 1.06 -11.08
CA SER A 126 7.42 1.97 -11.61
C SER A 126 8.55 1.28 -12.39
N LEU A 127 8.71 -0.05 -12.30
CA LEU A 127 9.57 -0.84 -13.19
C LEU A 127 8.86 -1.27 -14.48
N GLY A 128 7.57 -0.95 -14.60
CA GLY A 128 6.76 -1.10 -15.80
C GLY A 128 5.97 -2.41 -15.89
N ALA A 129 4.87 -2.35 -16.66
CA ALA A 129 3.86 -3.39 -16.74
C ALA A 129 4.36 -4.78 -17.18
N ALA A 130 5.44 -4.84 -17.96
CA ALA A 130 6.04 -6.11 -18.42
C ALA A 130 6.59 -6.98 -17.28
N LYS A 131 6.72 -6.42 -16.06
CA LYS A 131 7.19 -7.11 -14.86
C LYS A 131 6.06 -7.60 -13.96
N VAL A 132 4.84 -7.12 -14.17
CA VAL A 132 3.70 -7.48 -13.34
C VAL A 132 3.10 -8.79 -13.83
N ASP A 133 3.14 -9.81 -12.97
CA ASP A 133 2.41 -11.05 -13.21
C ASP A 133 0.89 -10.82 -13.03
N SER A 134 0.10 -11.22 -14.03
CA SER A 134 -1.37 -11.14 -13.98
C SER A 134 -1.96 -11.88 -12.78
N SER A 135 -1.22 -12.85 -12.21
CA SER A 135 -1.60 -13.57 -10.99
C SER A 135 -1.88 -12.64 -9.80
N CYS A 136 -1.25 -11.46 -9.74
CA CYS A 136 -1.51 -10.47 -8.68
C CYS A 136 -2.95 -9.95 -8.74
N ILE A 137 -3.42 -9.56 -9.93
CA ILE A 137 -4.78 -9.06 -10.14
C ILE A 137 -5.81 -10.15 -9.86
N ASP A 138 -5.55 -11.38 -10.33
CA ASP A 138 -6.46 -12.51 -10.12
C ASP A 138 -6.59 -12.87 -8.62
N LEU A 139 -5.50 -12.76 -7.86
CA LEU A 139 -5.52 -13.00 -6.42
C LEU A 139 -6.30 -11.91 -5.68
N LEU A 140 -6.12 -10.64 -6.04
CA LEU A 140 -6.89 -9.52 -5.47
C LEU A 140 -8.37 -9.60 -5.84
N LYS A 141 -8.68 -9.98 -7.08
CA LYS A 141 -10.03 -10.25 -7.57
C LYS A 141 -10.70 -11.34 -6.73
N SER A 142 -10.02 -12.46 -6.53
CA SER A 142 -10.50 -13.58 -5.72
C SER A 142 -10.74 -13.17 -4.27
N TYR A 143 -9.79 -12.44 -3.67
CA TYR A 143 -9.94 -11.90 -2.32
C TYR A 143 -11.20 -11.02 -2.18
N LEU A 144 -11.43 -10.12 -3.15
CA LEU A 144 -12.55 -9.20 -3.08
C LEU A 144 -13.90 -9.90 -3.25
N GLU A 145 -13.97 -10.93 -4.12
CA GLU A 145 -15.14 -11.80 -4.25
C GLU A 145 -15.44 -12.52 -2.93
N GLU A 146 -14.43 -13.18 -2.35
CA GLU A 146 -14.55 -13.91 -1.08
C GLU A 146 -14.94 -12.99 0.09
N GLU A 147 -14.36 -11.79 0.14
CA GLU A 147 -14.69 -10.80 1.17
C GLU A 147 -16.10 -10.24 0.99
N SER A 148 -16.56 -10.00 -0.23
CA SER A 148 -17.93 -9.57 -0.51
C SER A 148 -18.95 -10.65 -0.10
N LEU A 149 -18.69 -11.91 -0.46
CA LEU A 149 -19.53 -13.04 -0.05
C LEU A 149 -19.55 -13.21 1.47
N HIS A 150 -18.40 -13.09 2.13
CA HIS A 150 -18.27 -13.26 3.58
C HIS A 150 -18.93 -12.12 4.38
N LYS A 151 -18.82 -10.87 3.93
CA LYS A 151 -19.30 -9.69 4.67
C LYS A 151 -20.68 -9.23 4.28
N ARG A 152 -21.05 -9.41 3.00
CA ARG A 152 -22.28 -8.86 2.41
C ARG A 152 -23.19 -9.93 1.84
N SER A 153 -22.75 -11.21 1.82
CA SER A 153 -23.48 -12.33 1.21
C SER A 153 -23.89 -12.05 -0.24
N ARG A 154 -23.01 -11.35 -0.96
CA ARG A 154 -23.24 -10.89 -2.34
C ARG A 154 -21.96 -11.07 -3.16
N GLY A 155 -22.09 -11.65 -4.34
CA GLY A 155 -20.98 -11.72 -5.31
C GLY A 155 -20.74 -10.40 -6.03
N ILE A 156 -19.61 -10.28 -6.73
CA ILE A 156 -19.26 -9.09 -7.51
C ILE A 156 -19.59 -9.34 -8.98
N ASP A 157 -20.26 -8.38 -9.60
CA ASP A 157 -20.46 -8.37 -11.04
C ASP A 157 -19.19 -7.89 -11.72
N TRP A 158 -18.34 -8.82 -12.15
CA TRP A 158 -17.03 -8.51 -12.74
C TRP A 158 -17.11 -7.96 -14.16
N ASP A 159 -18.27 -8.02 -14.84
CA ASP A 159 -18.41 -7.52 -16.20
C ASP A 159 -18.30 -5.98 -16.27
N CYS A 160 -18.61 -5.30 -15.16
CA CYS A 160 -18.46 -3.85 -15.03
C CYS A 160 -17.09 -3.40 -14.47
N TRP A 161 -16.18 -4.34 -14.18
CA TRP A 161 -14.88 -4.03 -13.58
C TRP A 161 -13.77 -3.93 -14.63
N LYS A 162 -12.92 -2.91 -14.49
CA LYS A 162 -11.69 -2.79 -15.27
C LYS A 162 -10.51 -3.38 -14.50
N LEU A 163 -9.83 -4.36 -15.07
CA LEU A 163 -8.65 -4.99 -14.47
C LEU A 163 -7.42 -4.58 -15.29
N VAL A 164 -6.52 -3.77 -14.73
CA VAL A 164 -5.44 -3.14 -15.50
C VAL A 164 -4.11 -3.13 -14.77
N VAL A 165 -3.03 -3.25 -15.53
CA VAL A 165 -1.71 -2.76 -15.13
C VAL A 165 -1.52 -1.42 -15.84
N VAL A 166 -1.16 -0.37 -15.09
CA VAL A 166 -1.07 0.99 -15.62
C VAL A 166 0.24 1.16 -16.37
N GLU A 167 0.15 1.50 -17.66
CA GLU A 167 1.32 1.67 -18.54
C GLU A 167 1.77 3.14 -18.67
N ASP A 168 0.84 4.09 -18.55
CA ASP A 168 1.10 5.54 -18.68
C ASP A 168 1.42 6.14 -17.30
N LEU A 169 2.60 5.82 -16.78
CA LEU A 169 3.11 6.32 -15.50
C LEU A 169 4.62 6.64 -15.58
N PRO A 170 5.14 7.52 -14.71
CA PRO A 170 6.59 7.74 -14.60
C PRO A 170 7.31 6.45 -14.19
N LEU A 171 8.28 6.03 -14.98
CA LEU A 171 9.11 4.86 -14.67
C LEU A 171 10.33 5.27 -13.84
N GLN A 172 10.74 4.41 -12.91
CA GLN A 172 12.00 4.59 -12.20
C GLN A 172 13.19 4.20 -13.10
N ASP A 173 14.31 4.88 -12.93
CA ASP A 173 15.56 4.63 -13.67
C ASP A 173 16.63 3.92 -12.82
N ASN A 174 16.31 3.65 -11.55
CA ASN A 174 17.18 3.03 -10.56
C ASN A 174 16.50 1.80 -9.93
N PHE A 175 17.17 1.18 -8.94
CA PHE A 175 16.68 -0.04 -8.28
C PHE A 175 16.17 0.20 -6.87
N ASN A 176 16.14 1.43 -6.37
CA ASN A 176 15.92 1.73 -4.96
C ASN A 176 14.80 2.70 -4.63
N ASP A 177 14.36 3.49 -5.60
CA ASP A 177 13.27 4.44 -5.40
C ASP A 177 11.87 3.80 -5.55
N CYS A 178 11.75 2.49 -5.80
CA CYS A 178 10.44 1.84 -5.98
C CYS A 178 9.46 2.08 -4.83
N GLY A 179 9.94 2.24 -3.59
CA GLY A 179 9.08 2.56 -2.45
C GLY A 179 8.59 4.01 -2.40
N MET A 180 9.26 4.91 -3.14
CA MET A 180 8.92 6.33 -3.26
C MET A 180 7.92 6.63 -4.38
N PHE A 181 7.94 5.83 -5.47
CA PHE A 181 6.98 5.91 -6.58
C PHE A 181 5.59 5.43 -6.15
#